data_AF-I0AXV9-F1
#
_entry.id   AF-I0AXV9-F1
#
_cell.length_a   1.000
_cell.length_b   1.000
_cell.length_c   1.000
_cell.angle_alpha   90.00
_cell.angle_beta   90.00
_cell.angle_gamma   90.00
#
_symmetry.space_group_name_H-M   'P 1'
#
loop_
_entity.id
_entity.type
_entity.pdbx_description
1 polymer ?
#
loop_
_entity_poly.entity_id
_entity_poly.type
_entity_poly.pdbx_seq_one_letter_code
_entity_poly.pdbx_strand_id
1 'polypeptide(L)'
;LDALIALMLDSTVNQMDFEACNGIEEVAAIIRDKQVEENLRMKCAEFLLLLIGHVDGRDMQPMASVHDDIRRLLGEKSASLIWAASQFG
;
A
#
# COMPACT_ATOMS: atom_id res chain seq x y z
N LEU A 1 -5.58 6.81 9.36
CA LEU A 1 -5.07 6.39 8.03
C LEU A 1 -6.16 5.61 7.31
N ASP A 2 -6.84 4.71 8.02
CA ASP A 2 -8.02 3.97 7.54
C ASP A 2 -9.08 4.83 6.86
N ALA A 3 -9.51 5.93 7.46
CA ALA A 3 -10.52 6.79 6.83
C ALA A 3 -10.07 7.38 5.48
N LEU A 4 -8.77 7.65 5.31
CA LEU A 4 -8.22 8.14 4.04
C LEU A 4 -8.14 7.01 3.01
N ILE A 5 -7.76 5.81 3.45
CA ILE A 5 -7.72 4.60 2.60
C ILE A 5 -9.15 4.25 2.14
N ALA A 6 -10.12 4.27 3.04
CA ALA A 6 -11.54 4.07 2.71
C ALA A 6 -12.01 5.11 1.68
N LEU A 7 -11.73 6.40 1.88
CA LEU A 7 -12.09 7.45 0.91
C LEU A 7 -11.42 7.25 -0.47
N MET A 8 -10.20 6.73 -0.50
CA MET A 8 -9.51 6.40 -1.76
C MET A 8 -10.13 5.16 -2.43
N LEU A 9 -10.38 4.10 -1.66
CA LEU A 9 -10.89 2.82 -2.17
C LEU A 9 -12.40 2.83 -2.46
N ASP A 10 -13.19 3.72 -1.86
CA ASP A 10 -14.63 3.83 -2.16
C ASP A 10 -14.91 4.65 -3.44
N SER A 11 -13.86 5.19 -4.09
CA SER A 11 -13.95 5.96 -5.32
C SER A 11 -13.05 5.38 -6.42
N THR A 12 -13.65 4.85 -7.48
CA THR A 12 -12.90 4.33 -8.64
C THR A 12 -11.99 5.38 -9.29
N VAL A 13 -12.41 6.66 -9.29
CA VAL A 13 -11.59 7.76 -9.82
C VAL A 13 -10.32 7.94 -8.98
N ASN A 14 -10.47 7.90 -7.64
CA ASN A 14 -9.32 8.04 -6.75
C ASN A 14 -8.35 6.85 -6.89
N GLN A 15 -8.88 5.63 -7.08
CA GLN A 15 -8.06 4.45 -7.34
C GLN A 15 -7.26 4.60 -8.64
N MET A 16 -7.92 5.00 -9.74
CA MET A 16 -7.27 5.22 -11.04
C MET A 16 -6.22 6.34 -10.99
N ASP A 17 -6.52 7.44 -10.30
CA ASP A 17 -5.57 8.54 -10.11
C ASP A 17 -4.35 8.10 -9.30
N PHE A 18 -4.56 7.27 -8.27
CA PHE A 18 -3.49 6.70 -7.48
C PHE A 18 -2.59 5.75 -8.30
N GLU A 19 -3.17 4.93 -9.20
CA GLU A 19 -2.41 4.15 -10.18
C GLU A 19 -1.63 5.03 -11.14
N ALA A 20 -2.29 6.02 -11.74
CA ALA A 20 -1.69 6.90 -12.74
C ALA A 20 -0.51 7.70 -12.19
N CYS A 21 -0.49 7.96 -10.88
CA CYS A 21 0.61 8.61 -10.18
C CYS A 21 1.66 7.64 -9.63
N ASN A 22 1.60 6.35 -9.97
CA ASN A 22 2.47 5.30 -9.43
C ASN A 22 2.49 5.28 -7.88
N GLY A 23 1.33 5.47 -7.24
CA GLY A 23 1.25 5.72 -5.80
C GLY A 23 1.95 4.67 -4.92
N ILE A 24 1.89 3.39 -5.31
CA ILE A 24 2.61 2.32 -4.60
C ILE A 24 4.13 2.48 -4.71
N GLU A 25 4.63 2.87 -5.89
CA GLU A 25 6.06 3.06 -6.13
C GLU A 25 6.60 4.24 -5.33
N GLU A 26 5.85 5.34 -5.28
CA GLU A 26 6.17 6.53 -4.47
C GLU A 26 6.20 6.20 -2.98
N VAL A 27 5.18 5.50 -2.46
CA VAL A 27 5.16 5.08 -1.05
C VAL A 27 6.32 4.14 -0.74
N ALA A 28 6.61 3.18 -1.62
CA ALA A 28 7.73 2.27 -1.46
C ALA A 28 9.09 3.00 -1.52
N ALA A 29 9.22 4.04 -2.35
CA ALA A 29 10.42 4.86 -2.42
C ALA A 29 10.68 5.56 -1.08
N ILE A 30 9.65 6.13 -0.45
CA ILE A 30 9.74 6.76 0.88
C ILE A 30 10.18 5.74 1.93
N ILE A 31 9.59 4.53 1.96
CA ILE A 31 9.94 3.49 2.93
C ILE A 31 11.42 3.08 2.82
N ARG A 32 11.94 2.98 1.60
CA ARG A 32 13.33 2.57 1.33
C ARG A 32 14.35 3.66 1.58
N ASP A 33 13.95 4.92 1.50
CA ASP A 33 14.87 6.04 1.70
C ASP A 33 15.25 6.18 3.19
N LYS A 34 16.52 5.87 3.50
CA LYS A 34 17.05 5.93 4.87
C LYS A 34 17.27 7.36 5.37
N GLN A 35 17.23 8.36 4.50
CA GLN A 35 17.35 9.77 4.87
C GLN A 35 16.01 10.36 5.32
N VAL A 36 14.89 9.73 4.96
CA VAL A 36 13.56 10.13 5.43
C VAL A 36 13.41 9.77 6.91
N GLU A 37 12.72 10.65 7.65
CA GLU A 37 12.40 10.45 9.07
C GLU A 37 11.74 9.08 9.31
N GLU A 38 12.21 8.37 10.33
CA GLU A 38 11.74 7.02 10.66
C GLU A 38 10.22 6.96 10.87
N ASN A 39 9.66 7.94 11.57
CA ASN A 39 8.21 8.00 11.82
C ASN A 39 7.39 8.11 10.53
N LEU A 40 7.87 8.87 9.54
CA LEU A 40 7.22 8.97 8.24
C LEU A 40 7.31 7.65 7.47
N ARG A 41 8.49 7.01 7.48
CA ARG A 41 8.70 5.69 6.86
C ARG A 41 7.78 4.63 7.48
N MET A 42 7.61 4.66 8.80
CA MET A 42 6.68 3.77 9.53
C MET A 42 5.22 4.03 9.16
N LYS A 43 4.81 5.30 9.03
CA LYS A 43 3.45 5.66 8.57
C LYS A 43 3.18 5.19 7.13
N CYS A 44 4.18 5.24 6.26
CA CYS A 44 4.08 4.68 4.91
C CYS A 44 3.96 3.15 4.92
N ALA A 45 4.69 2.46 5.80
CA ALA A 45 4.55 1.01 5.96
C ALA A 45 3.16 0.64 6.51
N GLU A 46 2.65 1.39 7.51
CA GLU A 46 1.29 1.26 8.03
C GLU A 46 0.24 1.49 6.94
N PHE A 47 0.45 2.48 6.06
CA PHE A 47 -0.42 2.72 4.91
C PHE A 47 -0.52 1.49 4.00
N LEU A 48 0.61 0.90 3.62
CA LEU A 48 0.61 -0.29 2.75
C LEU A 48 -0.04 -1.50 3.44
N LEU A 49 0.18 -1.66 4.75
CA LEU A 49 -0.45 -2.71 5.54
C LEU A 49 -1.97 -2.60 5.51
N LEU A 50 -2.50 -1.42 5.81
CA LEU A 50 -3.93 -1.17 5.84
C LEU A 50 -4.53 -1.24 4.43
N LEU A 51 -3.83 -0.73 3.40
CA LEU A 51 -4.27 -0.79 2.02
C LEU A 51 -4.48 -2.24 1.57
N ILE A 52 -3.50 -3.11 1.84
CA ILE A 52 -3.59 -4.53 1.49
C ILE A 52 -4.76 -5.21 2.21
N GLY A 53 -4.93 -4.95 3.51
CA GLY A 53 -6.07 -5.50 4.26
C GLY A 53 -7.44 -5.07 3.71
N HIS A 54 -7.55 -3.89 3.10
CA HIS A 54 -8.80 -3.43 2.50
C HIS A 54 -9.03 -3.94 1.07
N VAL A 55 -7.96 -4.16 0.30
CA VAL A 55 -8.03 -4.70 -1.06
C VAL A 55 -8.25 -6.22 -1.04
N ASP A 56 -7.66 -6.92 -0.07
CA ASP A 56 -7.86 -8.36 0.13
C ASP A 56 -9.35 -8.68 0.29
N GLY A 57 -9.86 -9.56 -0.58
CA GLY A 57 -11.27 -9.98 -0.58
C GLY A 57 -12.23 -9.06 -1.33
N ARG A 58 -11.74 -7.98 -1.95
CA ARG A 58 -12.51 -7.17 -2.91
C ARG A 58 -11.98 -7.41 -4.32
N ASP A 59 -12.88 -7.64 -5.27
CA ASP A 59 -12.52 -7.65 -6.69
C ASP A 59 -12.42 -6.19 -7.16
N MET A 60 -11.24 -5.59 -6.99
CA MET A 60 -10.92 -4.25 -7.47
C MET A 60 -10.03 -4.40 -8.71
N GLN A 61 -10.62 -4.14 -9.89
CA GLN A 61 -9.85 -4.12 -11.13
C GLN A 61 -8.72 -3.07 -11.12
N PRO A 62 -8.96 -1.82 -10.65
CA PRO A 62 -7.87 -0.95 -10.23
C PRO A 62 -7.25 -1.52 -8.95
N MET A 63 -5.93 -1.41 -8.79
CA MET A 63 -5.13 -1.99 -7.71
C MET A 63 -4.91 -3.50 -7.79
N ALA A 64 -5.26 -4.17 -8.90
CA ALA A 64 -5.06 -5.62 -9.04
C ALA A 64 -3.58 -6.05 -8.93
N SER A 65 -2.63 -5.18 -9.28
CA SER A 65 -1.19 -5.45 -9.19
C SER A 65 -0.58 -5.13 -7.82
N VAL A 66 -1.34 -4.60 -6.87
CA VAL A 66 -0.80 -4.01 -5.63
C VAL A 66 0.10 -4.96 -4.86
N HIS A 67 -0.27 -6.25 -4.79
CA HIS A 67 0.53 -7.27 -4.11
C HIS A 67 1.85 -7.54 -4.82
N ASP A 68 1.82 -7.64 -6.14
CA ASP A 68 3.00 -7.90 -6.97
C ASP A 68 3.94 -6.68 -6.97
N ASP A 69 3.39 -5.47 -6.97
CA ASP A 69 4.16 -4.23 -6.86
C ASP A 69 4.87 -4.15 -5.51
N ILE A 70 4.16 -4.36 -4.39
CA ILE A 70 4.78 -4.37 -3.06
C ILE A 70 5.89 -5.42 -2.98
N ARG A 71 5.67 -6.64 -3.48
CA ARG A 71 6.68 -7.70 -3.53
C ARG A 71 7.90 -7.28 -4.34
N ARG A 72 7.70 -6.73 -5.54
CA ARG A 72 8.76 -6.25 -6.43
C ARG A 72 9.56 -5.11 -5.80
N LEU A 73 8.89 -4.18 -5.13
CA LEU A 73 9.47 -2.94 -4.64
C LEU A 73 10.14 -3.08 -3.27
N LEU A 74 9.54 -3.83 -2.35
CA LEU A 74 10.03 -3.98 -0.97
C LEU A 74 10.70 -5.33 -0.70
N GLY A 75 10.57 -6.27 -1.64
CA GLY A 75 11.10 -7.63 -1.54
C GLY A 75 10.18 -8.59 -0.80
N GLU A 76 10.39 -9.89 -1.06
CA GLU A 76 9.52 -10.99 -0.60
C GLU A 76 9.31 -11.00 0.92
N LYS A 77 10.36 -10.76 1.71
CA LYS A 77 10.27 -10.81 3.18
C LYS A 77 9.34 -9.73 3.73
N SER A 78 9.48 -8.50 3.24
CA SER A 78 8.65 -7.37 3.67
C SER A 78 7.21 -7.55 3.21
N ALA A 79 7.01 -7.98 1.96
CA ALA A 79 5.68 -8.27 1.43
C ALA A 79 4.97 -9.39 2.20
N SER A 80 5.69 -10.46 2.54
CA SER A 80 5.16 -11.57 3.35
C SER A 80 4.74 -11.11 4.76
N LEU A 81 5.53 -10.22 5.38
CA LEU A 81 5.19 -9.65 6.69
C LEU A 81 3.96 -8.75 6.61
N ILE A 82 3.87 -7.91 5.57
CA ILE A 82 2.71 -7.04 5.33
C ILE A 82 1.44 -7.88 5.15
N TRP A 83 1.49 -8.93 4.33
CA TRP A 83 0.36 -9.85 4.16
C TRP A 83 -0.01 -10.54 5.48
N ALA A 84 0.97 -11.11 6.18
CA ALA A 84 0.69 -11.82 7.43
C ALA A 84 0.04 -10.89 8.45
N ALA A 85 0.50 -9.64 8.53
CA ALA A 85 -0.03 -8.65 9.45
C ALA A 85 -1.40 -8.09 9.02
N SER A 86 -1.71 -8.02 7.71
CA SER A 86 -3.01 -7.50 7.23
C SER A 86 -4.18 -8.39 7.66
N GLN A 87 -3.93 -9.67 7.93
CA GLN A 87 -4.92 -10.63 8.41
C GLN A 87 -5.31 -10.43 9.90
N PHE A 88 -4.58 -9.60 10.64
CA PHE A 88 -4.82 -9.32 12.05
C PHE A 88 -5.39 -7.91 12.30
N GLY A 89 -5.68 -7.16 11.23
CA GLY A 89 -6.23 -5.80 11.26
C GLY A 89 -7.76 -5.77 11.30
#